data_AF-A0A7C5E8Y6-F1
#
_entry.id   AF-A0A7C5E8Y6-F1
#
_cell.length_a   1.000
_cell.length_b   1.000
_cell.length_c   1.000
_cell.angle_alpha   90.00
_cell.angle_beta   90.00
_cell.angle_gamma   90.00
#
_symmetry.space_group_name_H-M   'P 1'
#
loop_
_entity.id
_entity.type
_entity.pdbx_description
1 polymer ?
#
loop_
_entity_poly.entity_id
_entity_poly.type
_entity_poly.pdbx_seq_one_letter_code
_entity_poly.pdbx_strand_id
1 'polypeptide(L)'
;MTRSQALILGILAGFVVLVFGAMIVVLLIDPFTVAAPPTPTPLPPPPPPTPTPTFPNFMPTAGPTSTPAPPTPTNTRLPTMTPQPTREPTATVLFSFPTRRPTATPTVVTATPIPATDTPIPPSPTYPPRRYKVSFEADQTTLTEGECTDLKWEVVGAIAVTLDGRSVEPAGEKEVCPDQDTEYKLTVQFPDQARLENETVKINVEPNDNTSNDNGE
;
A
#
# COMPACT_ATOMS: atom_id res chain seq x y z
N MET A 1 26.58 54.43 -42.77
CA MET A 1 26.69 53.23 -41.90
C MET A 1 28.03 53.26 -41.20
N THR A 2 28.03 53.48 -39.89
CA THR A 2 29.25 53.57 -39.08
C THR A 2 29.77 52.17 -38.76
N ARG A 3 31.09 52.02 -38.57
CA ARG A 3 31.74 50.74 -38.22
C ARG A 3 31.06 50.03 -37.04
N SER A 4 30.45 50.77 -36.11
CA SER A 4 29.70 50.23 -34.98
C SER A 4 28.40 49.51 -35.37
N GLN A 5 27.68 49.94 -36.43
CA GLN A 5 26.45 49.26 -36.85
C GLN A 5 26.72 47.93 -37.57
N ALA A 6 27.82 47.84 -38.33
CA ALA A 6 28.23 46.58 -38.96
C ALA A 6 28.68 45.54 -37.91
N LEU A 7 29.31 45.99 -36.82
CA LEU A 7 29.72 45.11 -35.72
C LEU A 7 28.50 44.57 -34.95
N ILE A 8 27.50 45.41 -34.68
CA ILE A 8 26.28 45.01 -33.95
C ILE A 8 25.43 44.04 -34.78
N LEU A 9 25.28 44.27 -36.09
CA LEU A 9 24.59 43.33 -36.98
C LEU A 9 25.32 41.98 -37.08
N GLY A 10 26.66 41.99 -37.11
CA GLY A 10 27.45 40.75 -37.11
C GLY A 10 27.30 39.93 -35.83
N ILE A 11 27.28 40.60 -34.66
CA ILE A 11 27.08 39.94 -33.35
C ILE A 11 25.65 39.40 -33.24
N LEU A 12 24.64 40.15 -33.66
CA LEU A 12 23.24 39.69 -33.63
C LEU A 12 23.00 38.51 -34.58
N ALA A 13 23.54 38.56 -35.80
CA ALA A 13 23.44 37.45 -36.74
C ALA A 13 24.19 36.21 -36.24
N GLY A 14 25.39 36.37 -35.67
CA GLY A 14 26.14 35.28 -35.04
C GLY A 14 25.41 34.67 -33.85
N PHE A 15 24.78 35.49 -33.00
CA PHE A 15 24.03 35.01 -31.83
C PHE A 15 22.77 34.25 -32.25
N VAL A 16 22.05 34.72 -33.28
CA VAL A 16 20.86 34.02 -33.80
C VAL A 16 21.25 32.65 -34.38
N VAL A 17 22.35 32.55 -35.13
CA VAL A 17 22.84 31.27 -35.68
C VAL A 17 23.31 30.31 -34.58
N LEU A 18 23.97 30.83 -33.53
CA LEU A 18 24.44 30.02 -32.40
C LEU A 18 23.26 29.49 -31.57
N VAL A 19 22.26 30.34 -31.28
CA VAL A 19 21.06 29.94 -30.54
C VAL A 19 20.21 28.95 -31.34
N PHE A 20 19.97 29.19 -32.64
CA PHE A 20 19.25 28.23 -33.48
C PHE A 20 20.01 26.92 -33.67
N GLY A 21 21.33 26.97 -33.83
CA GLY A 21 22.18 25.77 -33.90
C GLY A 21 22.12 24.92 -32.63
N ALA A 22 22.19 25.56 -31.45
CA ALA A 22 22.07 24.87 -30.17
C ALA A 22 20.66 24.29 -29.95
N MET A 23 19.60 24.99 -30.37
CA MET A 23 18.22 24.51 -30.24
C MET A 23 17.94 23.30 -31.15
N ILE A 24 18.52 23.27 -32.36
CA ILE A 24 18.42 22.13 -33.29
C ILE A 24 19.14 20.90 -32.74
N VAL A 25 20.30 21.06 -32.09
CA VAL A 25 21.01 19.93 -31.44
C VAL A 25 20.21 19.37 -30.28
N VAL A 26 19.54 20.20 -29.47
CA VAL A 26 18.69 19.73 -28.36
C VAL A 26 17.44 18.98 -28.85
N LEU A 27 16.92 19.31 -30.03
CA LEU A 27 15.77 18.62 -30.64
C LEU A 27 16.15 17.32 -31.38
N LEU A 28 17.44 17.05 -31.61
CA LEU A 28 17.96 15.82 -32.22
C LEU A 28 18.42 14.78 -31.20
N ILE A 29 18.43 15.11 -29.91
CA ILE A 29 18.67 14.14 -28.83
C ILE A 29 17.28 13.67 -28.36
N ASP A 30 16.82 12.53 -28.85
CA ASP A 30 15.57 11.92 -28.39
C ASP A 30 15.61 11.70 -26.86
N PRO A 31 14.77 12.36 -26.05
CA PRO A 31 14.71 12.12 -24.60
C PRO A 31 14.05 10.78 -24.24
N PHE A 32 13.67 9.98 -25.24
CA PHE A 32 12.99 8.69 -25.09
C PHE A 32 13.84 7.52 -25.58
N THR A 33 15.15 7.53 -25.28
CA THR A 33 15.85 6.24 -25.18
C THR A 33 15.41 5.60 -23.87
N VAL A 34 14.21 5.01 -23.88
CA VAL A 34 13.72 4.17 -22.79
C VAL A 34 14.71 3.01 -22.70
N ALA A 35 15.60 3.06 -21.72
CA ALA A 35 16.38 1.90 -21.33
C ALA A 35 15.38 0.75 -21.17
N ALA A 36 15.55 -0.31 -21.95
CA ALA A 36 14.72 -1.50 -21.80
C ALA A 36 14.70 -1.88 -20.31
N PRO A 37 13.54 -2.20 -19.72
CA PRO A 37 13.48 -2.59 -18.33
C PRO A 37 14.48 -3.73 -18.11
N PRO A 38 15.20 -3.74 -16.97
CA PRO A 38 16.12 -4.82 -16.68
C PRO A 38 15.36 -6.14 -16.81
N THR A 39 15.95 -7.10 -17.52
CA THR A 39 15.36 -8.44 -17.64
C THR A 39 15.15 -8.96 -16.21
N PRO A 40 13.92 -9.39 -15.84
CA PRO A 40 13.68 -9.88 -14.49
C PRO A 40 14.64 -11.04 -14.22
N THR A 41 15.50 -10.86 -13.23
CA THR A 41 16.41 -11.93 -12.79
C THR A 41 15.56 -13.11 -12.33
N PRO A 42 15.85 -14.35 -12.74
CA PRO A 42 15.14 -15.51 -12.25
C PRO A 42 15.22 -15.53 -10.72
N LEU A 43 14.07 -15.63 -10.04
CA LEU A 43 14.04 -15.78 -8.60
C LEU A 43 14.79 -17.08 -8.23
N PRO A 44 15.59 -17.07 -7.15
CA PRO A 44 16.17 -18.31 -6.63
C PRO A 44 15.04 -19.28 -6.25
N PRO A 45 15.25 -20.60 -6.42
CA PRO A 45 14.28 -21.59 -5.99
C PRO A 45 14.01 -21.45 -4.49
N PRO A 46 12.76 -21.67 -4.03
CA PRO A 46 12.46 -21.62 -2.61
C PRO A 46 13.32 -22.62 -1.84
N PRO A 47 13.76 -22.29 -0.61
CA PRO A 47 14.48 -23.24 0.22
C PRO A 47 13.59 -24.46 0.49
N PRO A 48 14.18 -25.67 0.62
CA PRO A 48 13.42 -26.86 0.96
C PRO A 48 12.70 -26.65 2.32
N PRO A 49 11.51 -27.25 2.52
CA PRO A 49 10.81 -27.15 3.78
C PRO A 49 11.73 -27.65 4.92
N THR A 50 11.94 -26.81 5.92
CA THR A 50 12.66 -27.19 7.14
C THR A 50 11.98 -28.42 7.75
N PRO A 51 12.72 -29.49 8.12
CA PRO A 51 12.11 -30.65 8.76
C PRO A 51 11.38 -30.19 10.02
N THR A 52 10.09 -30.46 10.09
CA THR A 52 9.27 -30.20 11.27
C THR A 52 9.92 -30.87 12.48
N PRO A 53 10.15 -30.16 13.61
CA PRO A 53 10.68 -30.78 14.80
C PRO A 53 9.72 -31.89 15.24
N THR A 54 10.16 -33.14 15.07
CA THR A 54 9.43 -34.30 15.59
C THR A 54 9.63 -34.28 17.09
N PHE A 55 8.64 -33.75 17.80
CA PHE A 55 8.65 -33.75 19.26
C PHE A 55 8.66 -35.20 19.74
N PRO A 56 9.70 -35.67 20.45
CA PRO A 56 9.69 -37.02 21.01
C PRO A 56 8.55 -37.08 22.03
N ASN A 57 7.66 -38.06 21.90
CA ASN A 57 6.65 -38.35 22.92
C ASN A 57 7.36 -38.82 24.20
N PHE A 58 7.76 -37.87 25.05
CA PHE A 58 8.18 -38.16 26.41
C PHE A 58 6.93 -38.50 27.23
N MET A 59 6.76 -39.79 27.55
CA MET A 59 5.83 -40.21 28.59
C MET A 59 6.20 -39.51 29.91
N PRO A 60 5.26 -38.89 30.63
CA PRO A 60 5.54 -38.36 31.95
C PRO A 60 5.71 -39.54 32.93
N THR A 61 6.95 -39.78 33.36
CA THR A 61 7.22 -40.62 34.54
C THR A 61 6.85 -39.82 35.77
N ALA A 62 5.98 -40.37 36.62
CA ALA A 62 5.54 -39.75 37.86
C ALA A 62 6.74 -39.43 38.76
N GLY A 63 7.02 -38.13 38.95
CA GLY A 63 7.96 -37.64 39.95
C GLY A 63 7.31 -37.58 41.34
N PRO A 64 8.10 -37.70 42.43
CA PRO A 64 7.57 -37.69 43.78
C PRO A 64 7.02 -36.32 44.21
N THR A 65 5.88 -36.40 44.87
CA THR A 65 5.08 -35.35 45.51
C THR A 65 5.92 -34.30 46.23
N SER A 66 5.81 -33.03 45.82
CA SER A 66 6.25 -31.88 46.61
C SER A 66 5.20 -31.51 47.67
N THR A 67 5.67 -31.31 48.90
CA THR A 67 4.92 -30.90 50.08
C THR A 67 4.10 -29.62 49.85
N PRO A 68 2.84 -29.50 50.35
CA PRO A 68 2.03 -28.32 50.10
C PRO A 68 2.49 -27.13 50.96
N ALA A 69 2.77 -26.00 50.30
CA ALA A 69 2.89 -24.70 50.95
C ALA A 69 1.52 -24.23 51.49
N PRO A 70 1.48 -23.44 52.59
CA PRO A 70 0.24 -22.95 53.17
C PRO A 70 -0.56 -22.07 52.17
N PRO A 71 -1.90 -22.11 52.20
CA PRO A 71 -2.72 -21.43 51.20
C PRO A 71 -2.65 -19.91 51.37
N THR A 72 -2.05 -19.25 50.39
CA THR A 72 -2.24 -17.81 50.13
C THR A 72 -3.72 -17.57 49.82
N PRO A 73 -4.39 -16.53 50.35
CA PRO A 73 -5.76 -16.21 49.96
C PRO A 73 -5.80 -15.86 48.47
N THR A 74 -6.20 -16.83 47.64
CA THR A 74 -6.44 -16.64 46.22
C THR A 74 -7.72 -15.84 46.05
N ASN A 75 -7.62 -14.69 45.40
CA ASN A 75 -8.77 -13.89 44.98
C ASN A 75 -9.53 -14.68 43.91
N THR A 76 -10.53 -15.47 44.31
CA THR A 76 -11.37 -16.25 43.41
C THR A 76 -12.35 -15.34 42.70
N ARG A 77 -11.88 -14.59 41.70
CA ARG A 77 -12.78 -14.09 40.65
C ARG A 77 -12.99 -15.22 39.66
N LEU A 78 -14.12 -15.89 39.80
CA LEU A 78 -14.64 -16.88 38.84
C LEU A 78 -14.56 -16.26 37.43
N PRO A 79 -13.89 -16.89 36.44
CA PRO A 79 -14.07 -16.46 35.06
C PRO A 79 -15.52 -16.77 34.71
N THR A 80 -16.35 -15.73 34.62
CA THR A 80 -17.64 -15.84 33.93
C THR A 80 -17.34 -16.31 32.53
N MET A 81 -17.57 -17.60 32.26
CA MET A 81 -17.60 -18.13 30.90
C MET A 81 -18.84 -17.53 30.25
N THR A 82 -18.68 -16.36 29.64
CA THR A 82 -19.68 -15.84 28.71
C THR A 82 -19.84 -16.89 27.61
N PRO A 83 -21.05 -17.45 27.38
CA PRO A 83 -21.25 -18.38 26.30
C PRO A 83 -20.89 -17.69 24.98
N GLN A 84 -19.91 -18.26 24.28
CA GLN A 84 -19.53 -17.83 22.94
C GLN A 84 -20.76 -17.98 22.02
N PRO A 85 -21.15 -16.95 21.25
CA PRO A 85 -22.26 -17.07 20.31
C PRO A 85 -21.98 -18.25 19.37
N THR A 86 -22.90 -19.21 19.38
CA THR A 86 -22.90 -20.35 18.45
C THR A 86 -22.78 -19.78 17.04
N ARG A 87 -21.68 -20.10 16.34
CA ARG A 87 -21.55 -19.78 14.92
C ARG A 87 -22.67 -20.49 14.19
N GLU A 88 -23.71 -19.76 13.85
CA GLU A 88 -24.78 -20.21 12.97
C GLU A 88 -24.15 -20.58 11.62
N PRO A 89 -24.41 -21.77 11.07
CA PRO A 89 -23.85 -22.15 9.78
C PRO A 89 -24.34 -21.14 8.74
N THR A 90 -23.41 -20.35 8.20
CA THR A 90 -23.65 -19.43 7.08
C THR A 90 -24.38 -20.20 5.99
N ALA A 91 -25.64 -19.83 5.73
CA ALA A 91 -26.42 -20.41 4.65
C ALA A 91 -25.59 -20.38 3.35
N THR A 92 -25.37 -21.54 2.74
CA THR A 92 -24.70 -21.62 1.44
C THR A 92 -25.57 -20.89 0.43
N VAL A 93 -25.15 -19.69 0.04
CA VAL A 93 -25.79 -18.92 -1.03
C VAL A 93 -25.53 -19.66 -2.35
N LEU A 94 -26.51 -20.42 -2.81
CA LEU A 94 -26.51 -21.03 -4.15
C LEU A 94 -26.65 -19.92 -5.19
N PHE A 95 -25.51 -19.44 -5.69
CA PHE A 95 -25.47 -18.56 -6.86
C PHE A 95 -25.94 -19.34 -8.09
N SER A 96 -27.21 -19.12 -8.46
CA SER A 96 -27.77 -19.61 -9.70
C SER A 96 -27.30 -18.68 -10.83
N PHE A 97 -26.33 -19.11 -11.63
CA PHE A 97 -25.89 -18.37 -12.80
C PHE A 97 -27.06 -18.28 -13.81
N PRO A 98 -27.49 -17.08 -14.24
CA PRO A 98 -28.55 -16.97 -15.24
C PRO A 98 -28.04 -17.51 -16.58
N THR A 99 -28.57 -18.65 -17.03
CA THR A 99 -28.41 -19.09 -18.43
C THR A 99 -28.96 -18.00 -19.34
N ARG A 100 -28.10 -17.45 -20.22
CA ARG A 100 -28.51 -16.44 -21.21
C ARG A 100 -29.70 -16.99 -22.00
N ARG A 101 -30.85 -16.33 -21.86
CA ARG A 101 -32.02 -16.57 -22.71
C ARG A 101 -31.60 -16.36 -24.17
N PRO A 102 -31.98 -17.23 -25.13
CA PRO A 102 -31.67 -16.99 -26.53
C PRO A 102 -32.21 -15.62 -26.95
N THR A 103 -31.29 -14.77 -27.39
CA THR A 103 -31.56 -13.44 -27.93
C THR A 103 -32.50 -13.58 -29.11
N ALA A 104 -33.74 -13.09 -28.96
CA ALA A 104 -34.61 -12.91 -30.12
C ALA A 104 -33.92 -11.92 -31.08
N THR A 105 -33.72 -12.34 -32.32
CA THR A 105 -33.21 -11.50 -33.41
C THR A 105 -34.00 -10.19 -33.46
N PRO A 106 -33.37 -9.01 -33.38
CA PRO A 106 -34.11 -7.75 -33.41
C PRO A 106 -34.79 -7.58 -34.77
N THR A 107 -36.12 -7.66 -34.79
CA THR A 107 -36.91 -7.19 -35.93
C THR A 107 -36.73 -5.68 -36.04
N VAL A 108 -36.30 -5.20 -37.19
CA VAL A 108 -36.14 -3.77 -37.48
C VAL A 108 -37.51 -3.10 -37.32
N VAL A 109 -37.69 -2.39 -36.20
CA VAL A 109 -38.91 -1.63 -35.94
C VAL A 109 -38.81 -0.33 -36.71
N THR A 110 -39.71 -0.13 -37.67
CA THR A 110 -39.92 1.14 -38.37
C THR A 110 -40.16 2.25 -37.35
N ALA A 111 -39.33 3.30 -37.38
CA ALA A 111 -39.41 4.41 -36.44
C ALA A 111 -40.77 5.12 -36.57
N THR A 112 -41.64 4.91 -35.58
CA THR A 112 -42.83 5.74 -35.38
C THR A 112 -42.37 7.01 -34.66
N PRO A 113 -42.66 8.23 -35.14
CA PRO A 113 -42.23 9.45 -34.46
C PRO A 113 -42.84 9.50 -33.05
N ILE A 114 -41.98 9.54 -32.03
CA ILE A 114 -42.38 9.63 -30.63
C ILE A 114 -42.88 11.07 -30.40
N PRO A 115 -44.12 11.30 -29.93
CA PRO A 115 -44.57 12.63 -29.56
C PRO A 115 -43.71 13.14 -28.40
N ALA A 116 -43.14 14.35 -28.55
CA ALA A 116 -42.39 15.00 -27.49
C ALA A 116 -43.33 15.23 -26.30
N THR A 117 -43.17 14.43 -25.24
CA THR A 117 -43.86 14.64 -23.98
C THR A 117 -43.01 15.60 -23.17
N ASP A 118 -43.59 16.75 -22.83
CA ASP A 118 -42.99 17.85 -22.07
C ASP A 118 -42.85 17.48 -20.57
N THR A 119 -42.32 16.29 -20.30
CA THR A 119 -42.13 15.78 -18.94
C THR A 119 -40.99 16.56 -18.31
N PRO A 120 -41.20 17.25 -17.18
CA PRO A 120 -40.13 17.94 -16.48
C PRO A 120 -39.04 16.93 -16.11
N ILE A 121 -37.80 17.23 -16.53
CA ILE A 121 -36.63 16.42 -16.20
C ILE A 121 -36.52 16.40 -14.67
N PRO A 122 -36.50 15.23 -14.01
CA PRO A 122 -36.30 15.16 -12.57
C PRO A 122 -34.94 15.79 -12.21
N PRO A 123 -34.83 16.51 -11.09
CA PRO A 123 -33.57 17.10 -10.68
C PRO A 123 -32.53 15.98 -10.49
N SER A 124 -31.33 16.19 -11.01
CA SER A 124 -30.20 15.28 -10.79
C SER A 124 -29.91 15.19 -9.28
N PRO A 125 -29.67 13.99 -8.73
CA PRO A 125 -29.34 13.85 -7.31
C PRO A 125 -28.08 14.66 -6.99
N THR A 126 -28.20 15.58 -6.02
CA THR A 126 -27.05 16.34 -5.51
C THR A 126 -26.41 15.54 -4.37
N TYR A 127 -25.30 14.86 -4.65
CA TYR A 127 -24.55 14.13 -3.62
C TYR A 127 -23.67 15.12 -2.83
N PRO A 128 -23.64 15.07 -1.48
CA PRO A 128 -22.72 15.91 -0.72
C PRO A 128 -21.27 15.60 -1.10
N PRO A 129 -20.36 16.59 -1.10
CA PRO A 129 -18.96 16.34 -1.40
C PRO A 129 -18.38 15.33 -0.39
N ARG A 130 -17.84 14.22 -0.90
CA ARG A 130 -17.14 13.24 -0.05
C ARG A 130 -15.85 13.88 0.47
N ARG A 131 -15.61 13.76 1.78
CA ARG A 131 -14.37 14.19 2.43
C ARG A 131 -13.49 12.95 2.56
N TYR A 132 -12.33 12.99 1.94
CA TYR A 132 -11.29 11.97 2.09
C TYR A 132 -10.15 12.55 2.94
N LYS A 133 -9.63 11.73 3.86
CA LYS A 133 -8.47 12.04 4.69
C LYS A 133 -7.58 10.81 4.73
N VAL A 134 -6.29 11.01 4.59
CA VAL A 134 -5.24 10.00 4.82
C VAL A 134 -4.20 10.65 5.72
N SER A 135 -3.82 9.97 6.80
CA SER A 135 -2.69 10.30 7.65
C SER A 135 -1.91 9.01 7.87
N PHE A 136 -0.60 9.07 7.66
CA PHE A 136 0.31 7.94 7.83
C PHE A 136 1.65 8.46 8.33
N GLU A 137 2.00 8.11 9.55
CA GLU A 137 3.11 8.68 10.28
C GLU A 137 3.81 7.59 11.11
N ALA A 138 5.06 7.84 11.50
CA ALA A 138 5.79 7.03 12.46
C ALA A 138 6.16 7.90 13.67
N ASP A 139 6.20 7.29 14.86
CA ASP A 139 6.62 7.99 16.09
C ASP A 139 8.08 8.46 15.99
N GLN A 140 8.94 7.62 15.43
CA GLN A 140 10.32 7.93 15.09
C GLN A 140 10.65 7.45 13.67
N THR A 141 11.24 8.34 12.86
CA THR A 141 11.73 8.03 11.51
C THR A 141 13.23 7.73 11.47
N THR A 142 13.93 7.92 12.58
CA THR A 142 15.34 7.58 12.74
C THR A 142 15.47 6.73 14.00
N LEU A 143 16.03 5.54 13.85
CA LEU A 143 16.21 4.53 14.90
C LEU A 143 17.66 4.12 15.00
N THR A 144 18.09 3.74 16.19
CA THR A 144 19.35 3.00 16.36
C THR A 144 19.11 1.52 16.06
N GLU A 145 20.12 0.82 15.57
CA GLU A 145 20.05 -0.63 15.34
C GLU A 145 19.57 -1.38 16.60
N GLY A 146 18.48 -2.13 16.44
CA GLY A 146 17.81 -2.86 17.52
C GLY A 146 16.64 -2.14 18.19
N GLU A 147 16.32 -0.90 17.78
CA GLU A 147 15.15 -0.16 18.26
C GLU A 147 13.89 -0.45 17.41
N CYS A 148 12.73 -0.11 17.98
CA CYS A 148 11.42 -0.24 17.35
C CYS A 148 10.70 1.10 17.33
N THR A 149 9.81 1.30 16.36
CA THR A 149 8.96 2.48 16.22
C THR A 149 7.52 2.06 15.92
N ASP A 150 6.55 2.89 16.30
CA ASP A 150 5.15 2.67 15.99
C ASP A 150 4.76 3.41 14.70
N LEU A 151 4.20 2.66 13.75
CA LEU A 151 3.54 3.21 12.57
C LEU A 151 2.07 3.44 12.89
N LYS A 152 1.57 4.66 12.67
CA LYS A 152 0.19 5.07 12.93
C LYS A 152 -0.46 5.56 11.64
N TRP A 153 -1.70 5.11 11.40
CA TRP A 153 -2.47 5.59 10.26
C TRP A 153 -3.93 5.82 10.61
N GLU A 154 -4.53 6.79 9.91
CA GLU A 154 -5.95 7.08 9.96
C GLU A 154 -6.46 7.48 8.58
N VAL A 155 -7.47 6.76 8.10
CA VAL A 155 -8.05 6.93 6.76
C VAL A 155 -9.56 7.07 6.84
N VAL A 156 -10.09 8.13 6.23
CA VAL A 156 -11.54 8.42 6.18
C VAL A 156 -12.07 8.28 4.76
N GLY A 157 -13.13 7.49 4.60
CA GLY A 157 -13.85 7.32 3.34
C GLY A 157 -13.27 6.27 2.39
N ALA A 158 -12.28 5.50 2.83
CA ALA A 158 -11.71 4.39 2.06
C ALA A 158 -12.59 3.15 2.06
N ILE A 159 -12.53 2.39 0.97
CA ILE A 159 -13.15 1.06 0.83
C ILE A 159 -12.15 -0.08 1.05
N ALA A 160 -10.85 0.19 0.88
CA ALA A 160 -9.78 -0.74 1.20
C ALA A 160 -8.52 0.03 1.58
N VAL A 161 -7.77 -0.50 2.55
CA VAL A 161 -6.46 0.02 2.97
C VAL A 161 -5.50 -1.16 3.05
N THR A 162 -4.28 -0.98 2.54
CA THR A 162 -3.21 -1.98 2.61
C THR A 162 -1.90 -1.34 3.06
N LEU A 163 -1.20 -2.00 3.98
CA LEU A 163 0.16 -1.67 4.41
C LEU A 163 1.13 -2.71 3.83
N ASP A 164 2.08 -2.28 3.01
CA ASP A 164 3.03 -3.14 2.27
C ASP A 164 2.34 -4.28 1.52
N GLY A 165 1.17 -3.99 0.95
CA GLY A 165 0.35 -4.95 0.20
C GLY A 165 -0.50 -5.89 1.05
N ARG A 166 -0.47 -5.78 2.39
CA ARG A 166 -1.34 -6.54 3.30
C ARG A 166 -2.55 -5.70 3.70
N SER A 167 -3.75 -6.26 3.62
CA SER A 167 -4.97 -5.55 4.04
C SER A 167 -4.95 -5.27 5.55
N VAL A 168 -5.26 -4.02 5.90
CA VAL A 168 -5.34 -3.55 7.29
C VAL A 168 -6.63 -2.75 7.48
N GLU A 169 -6.98 -2.48 8.74
CA GLU A 169 -8.11 -1.60 9.07
C GLU A 169 -7.80 -0.13 8.66
N PRO A 170 -8.82 0.70 8.40
CA PRO A 170 -8.62 2.10 7.99
C PRO A 170 -7.93 2.99 9.02
N ALA A 171 -7.95 2.61 10.30
CA ALA A 171 -7.17 3.24 11.35
C ALA A 171 -6.47 2.16 12.15
N GLY A 172 -5.24 2.42 12.57
CA GLY A 172 -4.47 1.44 13.31
C GLY A 172 -3.08 1.93 13.70
N GLU A 173 -2.44 1.08 14.50
CA GLU A 173 -1.08 1.25 15.00
C GLU A 173 -0.35 -0.09 14.86
N LYS A 174 0.93 -0.03 14.50
CA LYS A 174 1.77 -1.22 14.37
C LYS A 174 3.22 -0.91 14.71
N GLU A 175 3.72 -1.60 15.73
CA GLU A 175 5.13 -1.62 16.08
C GLU A 175 5.95 -2.34 14.98
N VAL A 176 7.06 -1.74 14.60
CA VAL A 176 8.03 -2.28 13.65
C VAL A 176 9.46 -2.08 14.16
N CYS A 177 10.29 -3.10 14.02
CA CYS A 177 11.71 -3.07 14.40
C CYS A 177 12.55 -3.39 13.16
N PRO A 178 12.82 -2.39 12.30
CA PRO A 178 13.64 -2.61 11.12
C PRO A 178 15.12 -2.70 11.48
N ASP A 179 15.84 -3.69 10.93
CA ASP A 179 17.29 -3.82 11.10
C ASP A 179 18.09 -2.88 10.18
N GLN A 180 17.45 -2.35 9.12
CA GLN A 180 18.05 -1.51 8.09
C GLN A 180 17.05 -0.46 7.61
N ASP A 181 17.52 0.57 6.89
CA ASP A 181 16.67 1.55 6.22
C ASP A 181 15.50 0.89 5.48
N THR A 182 14.28 1.13 5.96
CA THR A 182 13.06 0.47 5.46
C THR A 182 12.01 1.51 5.11
N GLU A 183 11.38 1.33 3.96
CA GLU A 183 10.26 2.16 3.51
C GLU A 183 8.96 1.39 3.66
N TYR A 184 8.01 1.97 4.38
CA TYR A 184 6.66 1.44 4.55
C TYR A 184 5.69 2.20 3.65
N LYS A 185 4.80 1.47 2.98
CA LYS A 185 3.85 2.06 2.04
C LYS A 185 2.40 1.72 2.42
N LEU A 186 1.61 2.76 2.65
CA LEU A 186 0.17 2.68 2.84
C LEU A 186 -0.53 2.98 1.51
N THR A 187 -1.28 2.02 0.98
CA THR A 187 -2.10 2.19 -0.23
C THR A 187 -3.58 2.21 0.16
N VAL A 188 -4.29 3.24 -0.26
CA VAL A 188 -5.70 3.49 0.06
C VAL A 188 -6.53 3.49 -1.21
N GLN A 189 -7.67 2.80 -1.20
CA GLN A 189 -8.64 2.79 -2.29
C GLN A 189 -9.93 3.51 -1.90
N PHE A 190 -10.34 4.49 -2.71
CA PHE A 190 -11.60 5.24 -2.53
C PHE A 190 -12.71 4.78 -3.47
N PRO A 191 -14.00 4.94 -3.08
CA PRO A 191 -15.15 4.41 -3.82
C PRO A 191 -15.40 5.09 -5.17
N ASP A 192 -14.92 6.33 -5.37
CA ASP A 192 -15.36 7.14 -6.50
C ASP A 192 -14.86 6.66 -7.86
N GLN A 193 -13.71 5.97 -7.94
CA GLN A 193 -13.14 5.55 -9.23
C GLN A 193 -11.91 4.63 -9.13
N ALA A 194 -11.76 3.87 -8.03
CA ALA A 194 -10.52 3.15 -7.73
C ALA A 194 -9.29 4.08 -7.69
N ARG A 195 -9.46 5.34 -7.23
CA ARG A 195 -8.35 6.21 -6.90
C ARG A 195 -7.52 5.52 -5.82
N LEU A 196 -6.31 5.13 -6.20
CA LEU A 196 -5.29 4.63 -5.29
C LEU A 196 -4.45 5.82 -4.83
N GLU A 197 -4.43 6.05 -3.53
CA GLU A 197 -3.55 7.03 -2.88
C GLU A 197 -2.46 6.26 -2.14
N ASN A 198 -1.20 6.64 -2.34
CA ASN A 198 -0.06 5.99 -1.71
C ASN A 198 0.64 6.99 -0.82
N GLU A 199 0.78 6.64 0.46
CA GLU A 199 1.60 7.36 1.42
C GLU A 199 2.77 6.49 1.83
N THR A 200 3.94 7.09 1.97
CA THR A 200 5.18 6.38 2.30
C THR A 200 5.86 7.01 3.49
N VAL A 201 6.27 6.17 4.45
CA VAL A 201 7.08 6.59 5.58
C VAL A 201 8.40 5.83 5.49
N LYS A 202 9.51 6.59 5.43
CA LYS A 202 10.85 6.02 5.44
C LYS A 202 11.40 6.04 6.86
N ILE A 203 11.86 4.89 7.32
CA ILE A 203 12.59 4.71 8.57
C ILE A 203 14.07 4.52 8.25
N ASN A 204 14.91 5.36 8.85
CA ASN A 204 16.35 5.30 8.77
C ASN A 204 16.91 4.59 10.00
N VAL A 205 17.84 3.66 9.80
CA VAL A 205 18.47 2.91 10.90
C VAL A 205 19.95 3.27 10.97
N GLU A 206 20.35 3.90 12.06
CA GLU A 206 21.73 4.24 12.35
C GLU A 206 22.43 3.08 13.09
N PRO A 207 23.68 2.75 12.73
CA PRO A 207 24.43 1.67 13.37
C PRO A 207 24.66 1.96 14.85
N ASN A 208 24.65 0.92 15.68
CA ASN A 208 24.97 1.06 17.09
C ASN A 208 26.50 1.15 17.29
N ASP A 209 27.03 2.35 17.48
CA ASP A 209 28.47 2.57 17.74
C ASP A 209 28.98 2.02 19.10
N ASN A 210 28.23 1.11 19.73
CA ASN A 210 28.59 0.50 21.02
C ASN A 210 29.66 -0.61 20.90
N THR A 211 30.27 -0.80 19.72
CA THR A 211 31.54 -1.54 19.58
C THR A 211 32.71 -0.67 20.05
N SER A 212 32.69 -0.28 21.33
CA SER A 212 33.83 0.35 21.98
C SER A 212 34.83 -0.72 22.42
N ASN A 213 36.04 -0.66 21.86
CA ASN A 213 37.29 -1.21 22.40
C ASN A 213 37.32 -2.71 22.73
N ASP A 214 37.60 -3.55 21.72
CA ASP A 214 38.54 -4.66 21.93
C ASP A 214 39.92 -4.20 21.39
N ASN A 215 40.60 -3.37 22.19
CA ASN A 215 42.03 -3.15 22.01
C ASN A 215 42.74 -4.42 22.48
N GLY A 216 42.89 -5.38 21.58
CA GLY A 216 43.72 -6.57 21.79
C GLY A 216 45.18 -6.15 22.03
N GLU A 217 45.56 -6.25 23.31
CA GLU A 217 46.93 -6.27 23.82
C GLU A 217 47.66 -7.57 23.44
#